data_AF-A0A7V8AEZ6-F1
#
_entry.id   AF-A0A7V8AEZ6-F1
#
_cell.length_a   1.000
_cell.length_b   1.000
_cell.length_c   1.000
_cell.angle_alpha   90.00
_cell.angle_beta   90.00
_cell.angle_gamma   90.00
#
_symmetry.space_group_name_H-M   'P 1'
#
loop_
_entity.id
_entity.type
_entity.pdbx_description
1 polymer ?
#
loop_
_entity_poly.entity_id
_entity_poly.type
_entity_poly.pdbx_seq_one_letter_code
_entity_poly.pdbx_strand_id
1 'polypeptide(L)'
;METTEELTEKLRRMGCKKPFKPYRETGTGALLLHVRRPAAIVEGRLVGSEIDLHGPATFRVWTSQKKKAASTAREHGLKVRLLDGEAELFIPAALADELLPKFGAKVKRELSEAERERLKARLLRIKPHRKGLSACQDRPLGTKTP
;
A
#
# COMPACT_ATOMS: atom_id res chain seq x y z
N MET A 1 -1.99 18.40 -16.04
CA MET A 1 -1.53 17.14 -15.41
C MET A 1 -2.60 16.72 -14.43
N GLU A 2 -3.00 15.45 -14.40
CA GLU A 2 -4.07 15.04 -13.47
C GLU A 2 -3.61 15.13 -12.00
N THR A 3 -4.42 15.72 -11.12
CA THR A 3 -4.14 15.87 -9.67
C THR A 3 -4.66 14.69 -8.86
N THR A 4 -4.19 14.50 -7.62
CA THR A 4 -4.71 13.46 -6.70
C THR A 4 -6.20 13.64 -6.36
N GLU A 5 -6.70 14.87 -6.45
CA GLU A 5 -8.11 15.21 -6.27
C GLU A 5 -8.95 14.72 -7.45
N GLU A 6 -8.49 14.99 -8.68
CA GLU A 6 -9.13 14.49 -9.91
C GLU A 6 -9.15 12.96 -9.95
N LEU A 7 -8.08 12.32 -9.47
CA LEU A 7 -8.00 10.87 -9.35
C LEU A 7 -9.02 10.32 -8.33
N THR A 8 -9.22 11.02 -7.22
CA THR A 8 -10.23 10.64 -6.22
C THR A 8 -11.64 10.80 -6.78
N GLU A 9 -11.89 11.87 -7.54
CA GLU A 9 -13.17 12.08 -8.20
C GLU A 9 -13.44 11.02 -9.27
N LYS A 10 -12.42 10.62 -10.03
CA LYS A 10 -12.51 9.52 -10.99
C LYS A 10 -12.94 8.21 -10.33
N LEU A 11 -12.36 7.87 -9.18
CA LEU A 11 -12.76 6.69 -8.40
C LEU A 11 -14.24 6.74 -7.99
N ARG A 12 -14.72 7.92 -7.55
CA ARG A 12 -16.14 8.11 -7.22
C ARG A 12 -17.05 7.95 -8.44
N ARG A 13 -16.67 8.53 -9.59
CA ARG A 13 -17.42 8.40 -10.85
C ARG A 13 -17.51 6.96 -11.35
N MET A 14 -16.49 6.13 -11.07
CA MET A 14 -16.50 4.70 -11.37
C MET A 14 -17.36 3.87 -10.40
N GLY A 15 -17.93 4.48 -9.35
CA GLY A 15 -18.80 3.83 -8.39
C GLY A 15 -18.11 3.35 -7.11
N CYS A 16 -16.84 3.69 -6.89
CA CYS A 16 -16.18 3.43 -5.60
C CYS A 16 -16.71 4.38 -4.53
N LYS A 17 -17.35 3.84 -3.49
CA LYS A 17 -17.88 4.60 -2.37
C LYS A 17 -16.80 4.82 -1.30
N LYS A 18 -15.84 3.90 -1.18
CA LYS A 18 -14.76 4.03 -0.21
C LYS A 18 -13.74 5.06 -0.67
N PRO A 19 -13.26 5.94 0.22
CA PRO A 19 -12.24 6.93 -0.10
C PRO A 19 -10.85 6.27 -0.16
N PHE A 20 -10.58 5.51 -1.22
CA PHE A 20 -9.25 4.96 -1.47
C PHE A 20 -8.21 6.06 -1.61
N LYS A 21 -6.93 5.72 -1.38
CA LYS A 21 -5.81 6.66 -1.48
C LYS A 21 -5.05 6.46 -2.79
N PRO A 22 -5.43 7.15 -3.89
CA PRO A 22 -4.66 7.09 -5.12
C PRO A 22 -3.33 7.85 -4.98
N TYR A 23 -2.33 7.40 -5.71
CA TYR A 23 -1.10 8.13 -5.94
C TYR A 23 -0.61 7.88 -7.36
N ARG A 24 0.31 8.74 -7.82
CA ARG A 24 0.94 8.60 -9.11
C ARG A 24 2.33 8.02 -8.94
N GLU A 25 2.64 6.96 -9.68
CA GLU A 25 3.98 6.40 -9.68
C GLU A 25 4.95 7.37 -10.37
N THR A 26 6.07 7.67 -9.70
CA THR A 26 7.16 8.46 -10.25
C THR A 26 7.92 7.62 -11.28
N GLY A 27 7.80 7.96 -12.56
CA GLY A 27 8.50 7.27 -13.65
C GLY A 27 7.56 6.97 -14.81
N THR A 28 6.57 6.10 -14.57
CA THR A 28 5.59 5.72 -15.60
C THR A 28 4.41 6.68 -15.69
N GLY A 29 4.15 7.44 -14.62
CA GLY A 29 2.97 8.28 -14.50
C GLY A 29 1.66 7.49 -14.32
N ALA A 30 1.73 6.18 -14.07
CA ALA A 30 0.59 5.32 -13.83
C ALA A 30 -0.18 5.71 -12.55
N LEU A 31 -1.48 5.44 -12.56
CA LEU A 31 -2.37 5.66 -11.44
C LEU A 31 -2.48 4.39 -10.59
N LEU A 32 -2.01 4.48 -9.35
CA LEU A 32 -1.99 3.37 -8.41
C LEU A 32 -2.78 3.70 -7.15
N LEU A 33 -3.18 2.67 -6.41
CA LEU A 33 -3.71 2.80 -5.06
C LEU A 33 -2.64 2.43 -4.03
N HIS A 34 -2.52 3.22 -2.97
CA HIS A 34 -1.66 2.84 -1.86
C HIS A 34 -2.16 1.55 -1.22
N VAL A 35 -1.24 0.59 -1.05
CA VAL A 35 -1.51 -0.66 -0.35
C VAL A 35 -0.74 -0.77 0.98
N ARG A 36 -1.10 -1.75 1.82
CA ARG A 36 -0.39 -2.06 3.08
C ARG A 36 1.01 -2.62 2.86
N ARG A 37 1.16 -3.50 1.87
CA ARG A 37 2.44 -4.13 1.49
C ARG A 37 2.63 -3.92 -0.02
N PRO A 38 3.34 -2.86 -0.44
CA PRO A 38 3.62 -2.59 -1.84
C PRO A 38 4.31 -3.77 -2.51
N ALA A 39 4.09 -3.94 -3.81
CA ALA A 39 4.82 -4.86 -4.66
C ALA A 39 6.33 -4.55 -4.58
N ALA A 40 7.12 -5.59 -4.34
CA ALA A 40 8.58 -5.53 -4.40
C ALA A 40 9.10 -6.88 -4.88
N ILE A 41 10.22 -6.88 -5.61
CA ILE A 41 10.92 -8.12 -5.97
C ILE A 41 11.95 -8.43 -4.90
N VAL A 42 11.80 -9.58 -4.24
CA VAL A 42 12.72 -10.09 -3.22
C VAL A 42 13.19 -11.47 -3.68
N GLU A 43 14.50 -11.65 -3.85
CA GLU A 43 15.10 -12.91 -4.31
C GLU A 43 14.46 -13.44 -5.62
N GLY A 44 14.15 -12.54 -6.55
CA GLY A 44 13.54 -12.89 -7.84
C GLY A 44 12.05 -13.23 -7.80
N ARG A 45 11.36 -12.99 -6.67
CA ARG A 45 9.92 -13.23 -6.51
C ARG A 45 9.19 -11.96 -6.11
N LEU A 46 7.98 -11.75 -6.63
CA LEU A 46 7.13 -10.68 -6.12
C LEU A 46 6.68 -10.97 -4.69
N VAL A 47 6.74 -9.94 -3.87
CA VAL A 47 6.18 -9.88 -2.53
C VAL A 47 5.25 -8.67 -2.47
N GLY A 48 4.07 -8.86 -1.86
CA GLY A 48 3.13 -7.76 -1.64
C GLY A 48 2.08 -7.68 -2.75
N SER A 49 1.60 -6.47 -3.00
CA SER A 49 0.57 -6.23 -4.02
C SER A 49 0.70 -4.84 -4.63
N GLU A 50 0.27 -4.71 -5.86
CA GLU A 50 0.10 -3.45 -6.57
C GLU A 50 -1.31 -3.40 -7.13
N ILE A 51 -1.92 -2.22 -7.10
CA ILE A 51 -3.28 -2.03 -7.58
C ILE A 51 -3.28 -0.79 -8.45
N ASP A 52 -3.61 -0.96 -9.72
CA ASP A 52 -3.70 0.10 -10.71
C ASP A 52 -5.07 0.13 -11.40
N LEU A 53 -5.35 1.25 -12.05
CA LEU A 53 -6.55 1.39 -12.87
C LEU A 53 -6.30 0.84 -14.28
N HIS A 54 -6.95 -0.28 -14.60
CA HIS A 54 -6.86 -0.96 -15.87
C HIS A 54 -8.09 -0.67 -16.73
N GLY A 55 -7.99 0.36 -17.57
CA GLY A 55 -9.12 0.80 -18.41
C GLY A 55 -10.17 1.60 -17.63
N PRO A 56 -11.38 1.76 -18.18
CA PRO A 56 -12.34 2.76 -17.70
C PRO A 56 -13.08 2.40 -16.40
N ALA A 57 -13.19 1.12 -16.04
CA ALA A 57 -13.99 0.68 -14.89
C ALA A 57 -13.46 -0.60 -14.22
N THR A 58 -12.18 -0.91 -14.40
CA THR A 58 -11.58 -2.15 -13.88
C THR A 58 -10.28 -1.82 -13.16
N PHE A 59 -10.11 -2.40 -11.99
CA PHE A 59 -8.85 -2.39 -11.25
C PHE A 59 -8.08 -3.65 -11.59
N ARG A 60 -6.79 -3.51 -11.83
CA ARG A 60 -5.88 -4.64 -11.89
C ARG A 60 -5.16 -4.73 -10.55
N VAL A 61 -5.12 -5.95 -10.01
CA VAL A 61 -4.40 -6.28 -8.79
C VAL A 61 -3.31 -7.28 -9.14
N TRP A 62 -2.05 -6.85 -9.06
CA TRP A 62 -0.91 -7.75 -9.12
C TRP A 62 -0.54 -8.14 -7.69
N THR A 63 -0.47 -9.44 -7.37
CA THR A 63 -0.26 -9.89 -5.99
C THR A 63 0.53 -11.19 -5.91
N SER A 64 1.36 -11.32 -4.87
CA SER A 64 1.99 -12.59 -4.50
C SER A 64 1.01 -13.56 -3.79
N GLN A 65 -0.21 -13.10 -3.46
CA GLN A 65 -1.23 -13.91 -2.79
C GLN A 65 -2.03 -14.77 -3.78
N LYS A 66 -1.33 -15.62 -4.55
CA LYS A 66 -1.91 -16.43 -5.65
C LYS A 66 -3.17 -17.21 -5.27
N LYS A 67 -3.14 -17.93 -4.14
CA LYS A 67 -4.29 -18.73 -3.66
C LYS A 67 -5.53 -17.86 -3.38
N LYS A 68 -5.31 -16.68 -2.80
CA LYS A 68 -6.37 -15.72 -2.47
C LYS A 68 -6.96 -15.07 -3.73
N ALA A 69 -6.10 -14.71 -4.68
CA ALA A 69 -6.55 -14.19 -5.97
C ALA A 69 -7.42 -15.22 -6.71
N ALA A 70 -6.98 -16.48 -6.76
CA ALA A 70 -7.72 -17.58 -7.38
C ALA A 70 -9.07 -17.85 -6.70
N SER A 71 -9.11 -17.87 -5.36
CA SER A 71 -10.37 -18.10 -4.62
C SER A 71 -11.35 -16.95 -4.83
N THR A 72 -10.88 -15.70 -4.74
CA THR A 72 -11.70 -14.50 -4.95
C THR A 72 -12.23 -14.46 -6.38
N ALA A 73 -11.41 -14.83 -7.36
CA ALA A 73 -11.84 -14.88 -8.76
C ALA A 73 -12.95 -15.91 -8.98
N ARG A 74 -12.82 -17.11 -8.38
CA ARG A 74 -13.85 -18.15 -8.46
C ARG A 74 -15.15 -17.72 -7.78
N GLU A 75 -15.06 -17.15 -6.58
CA GLU A 75 -16.22 -16.73 -5.78
C GLU A 75 -17.04 -15.64 -6.48
N HIS A 76 -16.37 -14.68 -7.12
CA HIS A 76 -17.03 -13.52 -7.75
C HIS A 76 -17.08 -13.58 -9.27
N GLY A 77 -16.71 -14.71 -9.90
CA GLY A 77 -16.71 -14.87 -11.36
C GLY A 77 -15.76 -13.92 -12.10
N LEU A 78 -14.59 -13.61 -11.53
CA LEU A 78 -13.64 -12.63 -12.07
C LEU A 78 -12.56 -13.25 -12.95
N LYS A 79 -12.00 -12.43 -13.83
CA LYS A 79 -10.82 -12.80 -14.61
C LYS A 79 -9.58 -12.79 -13.72
N VAL A 80 -8.84 -13.88 -13.74
CA VAL A 80 -7.54 -14.01 -13.08
C VAL A 80 -6.53 -14.68 -14.00
N ARG A 81 -5.30 -14.18 -14.01
CA ARG A 81 -4.14 -14.83 -14.62
C ARG A 81 -3.22 -15.30 -13.51
N LEU A 82 -2.96 -16.61 -13.48
CA LEU A 82 -2.09 -17.24 -12.49
C LEU A 82 -0.69 -17.38 -13.10
N LEU A 83 0.32 -16.90 -12.38
CA LEU A 83 1.74 -16.97 -12.74
C LEU A 83 2.47 -17.84 -11.70
N ASP A 84 3.75 -18.11 -11.91
CA ASP A 84 4.52 -18.80 -10.87
C ASP A 84 4.71 -17.88 -9.66
N GLY A 85 4.32 -18.33 -8.48
CA GLY A 85 4.30 -17.51 -7.24
C GLY A 85 3.30 -16.34 -7.18
N GLU A 86 2.70 -15.92 -8.29
CA GLU A 86 1.98 -14.64 -8.41
C GLU A 86 0.62 -14.78 -9.10
N ALA A 87 -0.18 -13.72 -9.02
CA ALA A 87 -1.44 -13.61 -9.74
C ALA A 87 -1.74 -12.16 -10.14
N GLU A 88 -2.42 -12.03 -11.29
CA GLU A 88 -3.02 -10.80 -11.78
C GLU A 88 -4.54 -10.99 -11.77
N LEU A 89 -5.24 -10.18 -10.98
CA LEU A 89 -6.69 -10.25 -10.78
C LEU A 89 -7.34 -8.97 -11.29
N PHE A 90 -8.43 -9.10 -12.06
CA PHE A 90 -9.18 -7.96 -12.60
C PHE A 90 -10.49 -7.79 -11.82
N ILE A 91 -10.62 -6.68 -11.11
CA ILE A 91 -11.76 -6.38 -10.24
C ILE A 91 -12.56 -5.21 -10.85
N PRO A 92 -13.82 -5.40 -11.25
CA PRO A 92 -14.65 -4.31 -11.71
C PRO A 92 -14.90 -3.31 -10.58
N ALA A 93 -15.07 -2.03 -10.92
CA ALA A 93 -15.25 -0.95 -9.94
C ALA A 93 -16.45 -1.17 -9.01
N ALA A 94 -17.51 -1.84 -9.50
CA ALA A 94 -18.68 -2.24 -8.72
C ALA A 94 -18.34 -3.12 -7.49
N LEU A 95 -17.26 -3.91 -7.56
CA LEU A 95 -16.81 -4.80 -6.47
C LEU A 95 -15.58 -4.25 -5.74
N ALA A 96 -15.05 -3.10 -6.16
CA ALA A 96 -13.79 -2.57 -5.67
C ALA A 96 -13.79 -2.29 -4.16
N ASP A 97 -14.89 -1.74 -3.66
CA ASP A 97 -15.04 -1.41 -2.24
C ASP A 97 -14.94 -2.65 -1.35
N GLU A 98 -15.43 -3.80 -1.82
CA GLU A 98 -15.38 -5.04 -1.06
C GLU A 98 -14.00 -5.71 -1.20
N LEU A 99 -13.49 -5.81 -2.42
CA LEU A 99 -12.38 -6.69 -2.75
C LEU A 99 -11.01 -6.03 -2.61
N LEU A 100 -10.83 -4.77 -3.00
CA LEU A 100 -9.53 -4.11 -2.94
C LEU A 100 -8.95 -4.04 -1.51
N PRO A 101 -9.75 -3.81 -0.45
CA PRO A 101 -9.24 -3.89 0.92
C PRO A 101 -8.72 -5.27 1.31
N LYS A 102 -9.28 -6.36 0.75
CA LYS A 102 -8.78 -7.73 0.97
C LYS A 102 -7.35 -7.87 0.42
N PHE A 103 -6.98 -7.14 -0.63
CA PHE A 103 -5.61 -7.09 -1.20
C PHE A 103 -4.77 -5.94 -0.63
N GLY A 104 -5.25 -5.30 0.44
CA GLY A 104 -4.47 -4.34 1.20
C GLY A 104 -4.60 -2.90 0.73
N ALA A 105 -5.52 -2.57 -0.18
CA ALA A 105 -5.81 -1.18 -0.54
C ALA A 105 -6.13 -0.34 0.72
N LYS A 106 -5.49 0.82 0.82
CA LYS A 106 -5.69 1.75 1.93
C LYS A 106 -6.89 2.63 1.64
N VAL A 107 -7.82 2.62 2.58
CA VAL A 107 -8.98 3.52 2.61
C VAL A 107 -8.68 4.63 3.63
N LYS A 108 -9.02 5.88 3.31
CA LYS A 108 -8.98 6.99 4.25
C LYS A 108 -10.02 6.72 5.35
N ARG A 109 -9.56 6.56 6.59
CA ARG A 109 -10.49 6.55 7.74
C ARG A 109 -10.94 7.97 8.01
N GLU A 110 -12.24 8.16 8.10
CA GLU A 110 -12.80 9.34 8.75
C GLU A 110 -12.71 9.09 10.26
N LEU A 111 -11.86 9.87 10.92
CA LEU A 111 -11.70 9.83 12.38
C LEU A 111 -12.61 10.88 12.98
N SER A 112 -13.46 10.46 13.92
CA SER A 112 -14.24 11.38 14.76
C SER A 112 -13.32 12.27 15.61
N GLU A 113 -13.78 13.44 16.05
CA GLU A 113 -12.97 14.34 16.89
C GLU A 113 -12.48 13.64 18.17
N ALA A 114 -13.35 12.87 18.83
CA ALA A 114 -12.98 12.09 20.01
C ALA A 114 -11.86 11.06 19.73
N GLU A 115 -11.88 10.41 18.55
CA GLU A 115 -10.80 9.49 18.16
C GLU A 115 -9.51 10.24 17.81
N ARG A 116 -9.60 11.43 17.20
CA ARG A 116 -8.43 12.28 16.92
C ARG A 116 -7.75 12.72 18.21
N GLU A 117 -8.51 13.13 19.22
CA GLU A 117 -7.97 13.49 20.53
C GLU A 117 -7.32 12.30 21.23
N ARG A 118 -7.95 11.13 21.20
CA ARG A 118 -7.36 9.89 21.75
C ARG A 118 -6.07 9.49 21.04
N LEU A 119 -6.01 9.63 19.71
CA LEU A 119 -4.79 9.39 18.93
C LEU A 119 -3.69 10.41 19.26
N LYS A 120 -4.05 11.68 19.39
CA LYS A 120 -3.12 12.76 19.78
C LYS A 120 -2.53 12.51 21.17
N ALA A 121 -3.36 12.13 22.15
CA ALA A 121 -2.94 11.76 23.49
C ALA A 121 -2.02 10.53 23.50
N ARG A 122 -2.30 9.52 22.66
CA ARG A 122 -1.47 8.32 22.50
C ARG A 122 -0.12 8.61 21.83
N LEU A 123 -0.08 9.49 20.83
CA LEU A 123 1.17 9.91 20.18
C LEU A 123 2.06 10.72 21.12
N LEU A 124 1.47 11.58 21.96
CA LEU A 124 2.21 12.32 22.99
C LEU A 124 2.84 11.40 24.05
N ARG A 125 2.24 10.23 24.32
CA ARG A 125 2.84 9.18 25.17
C ARG A 125 4.01 8.45 24.51
N ILE A 126 4.15 8.51 23.19
CA ILE A 126 5.23 7.88 22.41
C ILE A 126 6.29 8.96 22.06
N LYS A 127 6.67 9.81 23.02
CA LYS A 127 7.91 10.60 22.89
C LYS A 127 9.13 9.71 23.16
N PRO A 128 10.24 9.93 22.44
CA PRO A 128 11.18 8.87 22.08
C PRO A 128 12.14 8.50 23.22
N HIS A 129 12.42 7.19 23.35
CA HIS A 129 13.74 6.73 23.81
C HIS A 129 14.79 7.13 22.76
N ARG A 130 15.16 8.42 22.75
CA ARG A 130 16.40 8.92 22.16
C ARG A 130 17.10 9.76 23.22
N LYS A 131 17.70 9.07 24.19
CA LYS A 131 18.84 9.57 24.96
C LYS A 131 19.87 8.43 24.98
N GLY A 132 21.08 8.71 24.48
CA GLY A 132 22.24 7.84 24.71
C GLY A 132 22.93 7.25 23.47
N LEU A 133 23.26 8.05 22.46
CA LEU A 133 24.44 7.79 21.62
C LEU A 133 25.34 9.03 21.73
N SER A 134 26.02 9.17 22.86
CA SER A 134 27.19 10.04 22.98
C SER A 134 28.20 9.41 23.93
N ALA A 135 29.46 9.45 23.53
CA ALA A 135 30.69 9.05 24.25
C ALA A 135 31.12 7.57 24.13
N CYS A 136 31.72 7.24 22.98
CA CYS A 136 32.91 6.38 22.93
C CYS A 136 33.98 7.10 22.10
N GLN A 137 34.47 8.22 22.62
CA GLN A 137 35.82 8.69 22.35
C GLN A 137 36.61 8.40 23.63
N ASP A 138 37.67 7.60 23.47
CA ASP A 138 38.91 7.57 24.26
C ASP A 138 39.51 6.16 24.19
N ARG A 139 40.23 5.89 23.10
CA ARG A 139 41.37 4.96 23.14
C ARG A 139 42.63 5.77 22.88
N PRO A 140 43.52 5.98 23.86
CA PRO A 140 44.86 6.41 23.55
C PRO A 140 45.58 5.27 22.81
N LEU A 141 46.02 5.56 21.58
CA LEU A 141 46.91 4.71 20.81
C LEU A 141 48.24 4.64 21.55
N GLY A 142 48.54 3.46 22.12
CA GLY A 142 49.86 3.14 22.64
C GLY A 142 50.89 3.28 21.52
N THR A 143 51.78 4.25 21.68
CA THR A 143 52.98 4.43 20.88
C THR A 143 53.87 3.19 21.01
N LYS A 144 54.10 2.49 19.90
CA LYS A 144 55.21 1.56 19.76
C LYS A 144 56.13 2.09 18.67
N THR A 145 57.31 2.52 19.08
CA THR A 145 58.52 2.58 18.26
C THR A 145 59.73 2.72 19.18
N PRO A 146 60.92 2.25 18.80
CA PRO A 146 61.29 1.20 17.83
C PRO A 146 61.67 -0.14 18.50
#